data_AF-A0A0R3QVS2-F1
#
_entry.id   AF-A0A0R3QVS2-F1
#
_cell.length_a   1.000
_cell.length_b   1.000
_cell.length_c   1.000
_cell.angle_alpha   90.00
_cell.angle_beta   90.00
_cell.angle_gamma   90.00
#
_symmetry.space_group_name_H-M   'P 1'
#
loop_
_entity.id
_entity.type
_entity.pdbx_description
1 polymer ?
#
loop_
_entity_poly.entity_id
_entity_poly.type
_entity_poly.pdbx_seq_one_letter_code
_entity_poly.pdbx_strand_id
1 'polypeptide(L)'
;MKKLGTINKTNPKQDERVWVPDAAEGFVLGVVIRNVADDRVLLRIEDTGREKTVCREELQSVNPAKLDKIEDMSSLSYLNEACVLHNLRQRYYSSLIYVSLRQCF
;
A
#
# COMPACT_ATOMS: atom_id res chain seq x y z
N MET A 1 20.34 2.13 21.30
CA MET A 1 19.68 2.70 20.10
C MET A 1 19.04 1.56 19.33
N LYS A 2 17.73 1.34 19.48
CA LYS A 2 17.03 0.22 18.84
C LYS A 2 16.72 0.62 17.39
N LYS A 3 17.30 -0.08 16.41
CA LYS A 3 16.84 -0.02 15.01
C LYS A 3 15.40 -0.57 15.01
N LEU A 4 14.41 0.31 14.98
CA LEU A 4 13.02 -0.09 14.73
C LEU A 4 12.93 -0.48 13.25
N GLY A 5 12.44 -1.69 12.98
CA GLY A 5 11.90 -2.03 11.67
C GLY A 5 12.42 -3.29 10.99
N THR A 6 12.99 -4.27 11.67
CA THR A 6 12.99 -5.64 11.13
C THR A 6 11.61 -6.25 11.35
N ILE A 7 10.61 -5.79 10.60
CA ILE A 7 9.38 -6.56 10.43
C ILE A 7 9.73 -7.72 9.51
N ASN A 8 9.65 -8.94 10.05
CA ASN A 8 9.72 -10.17 9.29
C ASN A 8 8.67 -10.13 8.17
N LYS A 9 9.04 -9.63 6.99
CA LYS A 9 8.22 -9.72 5.78
C LYS A 9 8.30 -11.18 5.33
N THR A 10 7.39 -12.01 5.85
CA THR A 10 7.07 -13.29 5.24
C THR A 10 6.85 -13.08 3.74
N ASN A 11 7.32 -14.01 2.92
CA ASN A 11 7.19 -13.89 1.46
C ASN A 11 5.73 -13.60 1.08
N PRO A 12 5.49 -12.58 0.24
CA PRO A 12 4.15 -12.32 -0.24
C PRO A 12 3.61 -13.55 -0.95
N LYS A 13 2.34 -13.83 -0.69
CA LYS A 13 1.65 -14.97 -1.28
C LYS A 13 1.36 -14.68 -2.75
N GLN A 14 1.26 -15.74 -3.55
CA GLN A 14 0.77 -15.61 -4.91
C GLN A 14 -0.66 -15.04 -4.89
N ASP A 15 -0.94 -14.15 -5.84
CA ASP A 15 -2.19 -13.40 -6.00
C ASP A 15 -2.49 -12.40 -4.86
N GLU A 16 -1.50 -12.10 -4.00
CA GLU A 16 -1.61 -11.04 -3.00
C GLU A 16 -1.47 -9.65 -3.64
N ARG A 17 -2.30 -8.70 -3.20
CA ARG A 17 -2.24 -7.30 -3.65
C ARG A 17 -1.26 -6.51 -2.77
N VAL A 18 -0.35 -5.80 -3.41
CA VAL A 18 0.70 -5.00 -2.77
C VAL A 18 0.79 -3.62 -3.42
N TRP A 19 1.17 -2.62 -2.63
CA TRP A 19 1.53 -1.29 -3.12
C TRP A 19 2.98 -1.29 -3.61
N VAL A 20 3.17 -0.67 -4.77
CA VAL A 20 4.47 -0.56 -5.45
C VAL A 20 4.75 0.92 -5.72
N PRO A 21 5.96 1.43 -5.44
CA PRO A 21 6.31 2.80 -5.76
C PRO A 21 6.34 3.03 -7.28
N ASP A 22 5.77 4.16 -7.69
CA ASP A 22 5.70 4.63 -9.07
C ASP A 22 6.08 6.11 -9.14
N ALA A 23 6.80 6.49 -10.20
CA ALA A 23 7.31 7.86 -10.32
C ALA A 23 6.23 8.89 -10.72
N ALA A 24 5.14 8.46 -11.37
CA ALA A 24 4.07 9.33 -11.82
C ALA A 24 2.93 9.41 -10.81
N GLU A 25 2.48 8.26 -10.31
CA GLU A 25 1.32 8.15 -9.41
C GLU A 25 1.72 8.09 -7.91
N GLY A 26 3.02 8.08 -7.60
CA GLY A 26 3.55 7.86 -6.26
C GLY A 26 3.50 6.39 -5.86
N PHE A 27 2.30 5.81 -5.80
CA PHE A 27 2.08 4.39 -5.52
C PHE A 27 0.97 3.80 -6.40
N VAL A 28 1.23 2.61 -6.94
CA VAL A 28 0.30 1.84 -7.76
C VAL A 28 0.05 0.46 -7.16
N LEU A 29 -1.10 -0.15 -7.49
CA LEU A 29 -1.42 -1.50 -7.08
C LEU A 29 -0.76 -2.52 -8.00
N GLY A 30 -0.17 -3.54 -7.39
CA GLY A 30 0.35 -4.71 -8.07
C GLY A 30 -0.18 -6.01 -7.45
N VAL A 31 -0.31 -7.03 -8.29
CA VAL A 31 -0.64 -8.41 -7.88
C VAL A 31 0.62 -9.25 -7.95
N VAL A 32 0.90 -9.99 -6.88
CA VAL A 32 2.06 -10.86 -6.78
C VAL A 32 1.89 -12.09 -7.67
N ILE A 33 2.77 -12.22 -8.66
CA ILE A 33 2.79 -13.41 -9.53
C ILE A 33 3.62 -14.51 -8.88
N ARG A 34 4.86 -14.19 -8.52
CA ARG A 34 5.79 -15.15 -7.89
C ARG A 34 6.95 -14.45 -7.20
N ASN A 35 7.52 -15.15 -6.22
CA ASN A 35 8.80 -14.78 -5.62
C ASN A 35 9.94 -15.20 -6.56
N VAL A 36 10.94 -14.33 -6.72
CA VAL A 36 12.15 -14.54 -7.53
C VAL A 36 13.34 -14.72 -6.59
N ALA A 37 14.48 -15.20 -7.11
CA ALA A 37 15.74 -15.19 -6.37
C ALA A 37 16.15 -13.77 -5.94
N ASP A 38 17.04 -13.69 -4.94
CA ASP A 38 17.62 -12.43 -4.43
C ASP A 38 16.59 -11.46 -3.80
N ASP A 39 15.60 -12.00 -3.09
CA ASP A 39 14.57 -11.22 -2.38
C ASP A 39 13.74 -10.28 -3.26
N ARG A 40 13.64 -10.62 -4.55
CA ARG A 40 12.80 -9.92 -5.52
C ARG A 40 11.47 -10.63 -5.71
N VAL A 41 10.48 -9.86 -6.12
CA VAL A 41 9.13 -10.37 -6.39
C VAL A 41 8.71 -9.88 -7.77
N LEU A 42 8.17 -10.78 -8.58
CA LEU A 42 7.55 -10.43 -9.85
C LEU A 42 6.08 -10.09 -9.60
N LEU A 43 5.70 -8.88 -10.01
CA LEU A 43 4.38 -8.32 -9.82
C LEU A 43 3.77 -7.99 -11.18
N ARG A 44 2.44 -8.06 -11.28
CA ARG A 44 1.67 -7.46 -12.37
C ARG A 44 1.01 -6.19 -11.87
N ILE A 45 1.30 -5.06 -12.49
CA ILE A 45 0.64 -3.78 -12.17
C ILE A 45 -0.81 -3.84 -12.64
N GLU A 46 -1.77 -3.52 -11.76
CA GLU A 46 -3.20 -3.58 -12.09
C GLU A 46 -3.59 -2.58 -13.17
N ASP A 47 -3.08 -1.34 -13.08
CA ASP A 47 -3.48 -0.25 -13.99
C ASP A 47 -2.97 -0.42 -15.43
N THR A 48 -1.75 -0.97 -15.59
CA THR A 48 -1.09 -1.07 -16.90
C THR A 48 -1.00 -2.50 -17.43
N GLY A 49 -1.28 -3.50 -16.60
CA GLY A 49 -1.08 -4.92 -16.91
C GLY A 49 0.39 -5.33 -17.09
N ARG A 50 1.34 -4.41 -16.91
CA ARG A 50 2.77 -4.66 -17.10
C ARG A 50 3.33 -5.48 -15.94
N GLU A 51 4.30 -6.33 -16.26
CA GLU A 51 5.04 -7.08 -15.25
C GLU A 51 6.28 -6.29 -14.81
N LYS A 52 6.51 -6.20 -13.50
CA LYS A 52 7.64 -5.48 -12.88
C LYS A 52 8.25 -6.34 -11.80
N THR A 53 9.57 -6.45 -11.80
CA THR A 53 10.32 -7.11 -10.73
C THR A 53 10.80 -6.05 -9.75
N VAL A 54 10.44 -6.20 -8.48
CA VAL A 54 10.71 -5.20 -7.43
C VAL A 54 11.31 -5.88 -6.20
N CYS A 55 12.12 -5.16 -5.42
CA CYS A 55 12.62 -5.66 -4.15
C CYS A 55 11.48 -5.84 -3.14
N ARG A 56 11.50 -6.92 -2.35
CA ARG A 56 10.50 -7.17 -1.29
C ARG A 56 10.43 -6.04 -0.25
N GLU A 57 11.54 -5.35 -0.03
CA GLU A 57 11.66 -4.27 0.95
C GLU A 57 10.84 -3.04 0.56
N GLU A 58 10.66 -2.79 -0.74
CA GLU A 58 9.91 -1.65 -1.29
C GLU A 58 8.39 -1.89 -1.30
N LEU A 59 7.95 -3.15 -1.16
CA LEU A 59 6.54 -3.50 -1.17
C LEU A 59 5.86 -3.09 0.14
N GLN A 60 4.67 -2.50 0.02
CA GLN A 60 3.82 -2.20 1.18
C GLN A 60 2.52 -3.00 1.11
N SER A 61 2.04 -3.46 2.26
CA SER A 61 0.80 -4.23 2.36
C SER A 61 -0.43 -3.37 2.03
N VAL A 62 -1.41 -3.95 1.34
CA VAL A 62 -2.64 -3.25 0.98
C VAL A 62 -3.70 -3.48 2.06
N ASN A 63 -4.41 -2.42 2.44
CA ASN A 63 -5.58 -2.55 3.30
C ASN A 63 -6.74 -3.22 2.54
N PRO A 64 -7.55 -4.07 3.19
CA PRO A 64 -8.76 -4.60 2.58
C PRO A 64 -9.68 -3.46 2.12
N ALA A 65 -10.34 -3.62 0.97
CA ALA A 65 -11.24 -2.61 0.37
C ALA A 65 -12.39 -2.15 1.29
N LYS A 66 -12.68 -2.91 2.36
CA LYS A 66 -13.64 -2.52 3.41
C LYS A 66 -13.19 -1.26 4.18
N LEU A 67 -11.91 -0.92 4.16
CA LEU A 67 -11.31 0.23 4.84
C LEU A 67 -11.07 1.41 3.89
N ASP A 68 -11.65 1.37 2.68
CA ASP A 68 -11.56 2.50 1.76
C ASP A 68 -12.44 3.66 2.27
N LYS A 69 -11.94 4.90 2.09
CA LYS A 69 -12.62 6.16 2.46
C LYS A 69 -12.97 6.33 3.94
N ILE A 70 -12.30 5.60 4.84
CA ILE A 70 -12.49 5.83 6.28
C ILE A 70 -12.15 7.27 6.67
N GLU A 71 -12.92 7.80 7.63
CA GLU A 71 -12.72 9.17 8.09
C GLU A 71 -11.47 9.34 8.94
N ASP A 72 -11.19 8.35 9.78
CA ASP A 72 -10.07 8.31 10.71
C ASP A 72 -8.97 7.37 10.18
N MET A 73 -7.85 7.96 9.78
CA MET A 73 -6.70 7.22 9.24
C MET A 73 -6.03 6.32 10.28
N SER A 74 -6.21 6.59 11.58
CA SER A 74 -5.64 5.74 12.63
C SER A 74 -6.33 4.37 12.74
N SER A 75 -7.52 4.25 12.15
CA SER A 75 -8.30 3.01 12.09
C SER A 75 -7.89 2.07 10.93
N LEU A 76 -6.88 2.42 10.12
CA LEU A 76 -6.33 1.54 9.09
C LEU A 76 -5.58 0.35 9.72
N SER A 77 -5.77 -0.87 9.19
CA SER A 77 -5.03 -2.05 9.64
C SER A 77 -3.54 -1.96 9.34
N TYR A 78 -3.19 -1.44 8.17
CA TYR A 78 -1.83 -1.11 7.77
C TYR A 78 -1.72 0.40 7.60
N LEU A 79 -0.99 1.04 8.52
CA LEU A 79 -0.65 2.44 8.44
C LEU A 79 0.66 2.61 7.68
N ASN A 80 0.56 2.64 6.35
CA ASN A 80 1.69 2.89 5.46
C ASN A 80 1.40 4.12 4.57
N GLU A 81 2.46 4.66 3.98
CA GLU A 81 2.40 5.88 3.16
C GLU A 81 1.45 5.70 1.95
N ALA A 82 1.51 4.55 1.28
CA ALA A 82 0.66 4.26 0.14
C ALA A 82 -0.85 4.22 0.50
N CYS A 83 -1.21 3.60 1.62
CA CYS A 83 -2.59 3.50 2.10
C CYS A 83 -3.14 4.85 2.52
N VAL A 84 -2.34 5.69 3.17
CA VAL A 84 -2.76 7.05 3.54
C VAL A 84 -2.98 7.89 2.27
N LEU A 85 -2.04 7.86 1.33
CA LEU A 85 -2.17 8.55 0.05
C LEU A 85 -3.41 8.07 -0.72
N HIS A 86 -3.64 6.76 -0.78
CA HIS A 86 -4.80 6.18 -1.43
C HIS A 86 -6.11 6.65 -0.80
N ASN A 87 -6.21 6.64 0.52
CA ASN A 87 -7.42 7.07 1.21
C ASN A 87 -7.69 8.57 0.98
N LEU A 88 -6.66 9.42 1.08
CA LEU A 88 -6.78 10.86 0.78
C LEU A 88 -7.24 11.09 -0.66
N ARG A 89 -6.65 10.39 -1.62
CA ARG A 89 -7.03 10.47 -3.04
C ARG A 89 -8.49 10.10 -3.26
N GLN A 90 -8.94 8.99 -2.68
CA GLN A 90 -10.33 8.52 -2.79
C GLN A 90 -11.34 9.49 -2.16
N ARG A 91 -11.00 10.08 -1.01
CA ARG A 91 -11.86 11.07 -0.34
C ARG A 91 -11.94 12.38 -1.12
N TYR A 92 -10.81 12.84 -1.66
CA TYR A 92 -10.74 14.02 -2.52
C TYR A 92 -11.67 13.87 -3.73
N TYR A 93 -11.55 12.76 -4.47
CA TYR A 93 -12.43 12.51 -5.63
C TYR A 93 -13.90 12.32 -5.27
N SER A 94 -14.21 11.87 -4.05
CA SER A 94 -15.59 11.71 -3.58
C SER A 94 -16.19 13.00 -2.99
N SER A 95 -15.50 14.15 -3.09
CA SER A 95 -15.87 15.42 -2.46
C SER A 95 -16.11 15.32 -0.93
N LEU A 96 -15.50 14.33 -0.28
CA LEU A 96 -15.53 14.13 1.17
C LEU A 96 -14.35 14.88 1.81
N ILE A 97 -14.36 16.22 1.68
CA ILE A 97 -13.21 17.08 1.97
C ILE A 97 -13.00 17.28 3.49
N TYR A 98 -14.01 17.05 4.32
CA TYR A 98 -13.86 17.18 5.78
C TYR A 98 -13.24 15.92 6.38
N VAL A 99 -11.92 15.95 6.53
CA VAL A 99 -11.21 15.11 7.50
C VAL A 99 -11.63 15.55 8.90
N SER A 100 -12.42 14.73 9.58
CA SER A 100 -12.75 14.91 11.00
C SER A 100 -11.49 14.63 11.81
N LEU A 101 -10.59 15.62 11.88
CA LEU A 101 -9.61 15.69 12.96
C LEU A 101 -10.42 15.82 14.24
N ARG A 102 -10.72 14.68 14.91
CA ARG A 102 -11.21 14.72 16.28
C ARG A 102 -10.15 15.46 17.08
N GLN A 103 -10.49 16.71 17.38
CA GLN A 103 -9.78 17.55 18.30
C GLN A 103 -9.85 16.82 19.65
N CYS A 104 -8.74 16.23 20.08
CA CYS A 104 -8.59 15.81 21.47
C CYS A 104 -8.69 17.09 22.32
N PHE A 105 -9.80 17.23 23.05
CA PHE A 105 -9.89 18.02 24.28
C PHE A 105 -9.91 17.04 25.46
#